data_AF-A0A2V6KTF3-F1
#
_entry.id   AF-A0A2V6KTF3-F1
#
_cell.length_a   1.000
_cell.length_b   1.000
_cell.length_c   1.000
_cell.angle_alpha   90.00
_cell.angle_beta   90.00
_cell.angle_gamma   90.00
#
_symmetry.space_group_name_H-M   'P 1'
#
loop_
_entity.id
_entity.type
_entity.pdbx_description
1 polymer ?
#
loop_
_entity_poly.entity_id
_entity_poly.type
_entity_poly.pdbx_seq_one_letter_code
_entity_poly.pdbx_strand_id
1 'polypeptide(L)'
;VAADCRITIDDYAVARHPELKIEIAREFDHPPTALEHVAYAVEQNDHRGTFYFAQLATVAPKESKGLAGFHGAGGGGSMMSMDAIVNAGFTIANFTDTSGNPSASKVYRAARIILAQPDLVGYFGSGSGVASQEQFWSAYGLAKAFWELDLDIPAVIRLGGNTEDRAVDILVRMSKLLGARIEGYRKTDAPATIANRFAELVAESKAKKWKPHAPRTPKFIKSNAATKFEVKNGRVWIDSAKWSQIRAAVETHSGGLIVDREGSPAPLSGEEFANKDSELVACDVECRLAEIDGFFLELDIPGLDKLIGGAR
;
A
#
# COMPACT_ATOMS: atom_id res chain seq x y z
N VAL A 1 -28.10 24.92 33.54
CA VAL A 1 -26.70 24.95 33.06
C VAL A 1 -26.19 23.51 33.10
N ALA A 2 -25.72 22.97 31.98
CA ALA A 2 -24.99 21.70 32.00
C ALA A 2 -23.56 22.01 32.48
N ALA A 3 -23.14 21.40 33.59
CA ALA A 3 -21.80 21.61 34.15
C ALA A 3 -20.73 20.79 33.40
N ASP A 4 -21.14 19.68 32.78
CA ASP A 4 -20.33 18.83 31.92
C ASP A 4 -21.24 18.09 30.93
N CYS A 5 -20.69 17.65 29.80
CA CYS A 5 -21.40 16.87 28.78
C CYS A 5 -20.42 16.00 27.99
N ARG A 6 -20.58 14.68 28.10
CA ARG A 6 -19.90 13.70 27.24
C ARG A 6 -20.92 13.13 26.25
N ILE A 7 -20.64 13.28 24.96
CA ILE A 7 -21.48 12.77 23.86
C ILE A 7 -20.60 11.87 23.00
N THR A 8 -21.14 10.72 22.61
CA THR A 8 -20.56 9.84 21.60
C THR A 8 -21.57 9.72 20.46
N ILE A 9 -21.09 9.80 19.23
CA ILE A 9 -21.90 9.72 18.02
C ILE A 9 -21.44 8.48 17.26
N ASP A 10 -22.39 7.77 16.64
CA ASP A 10 -22.05 6.70 15.72
C ASP A 10 -21.40 7.29 14.46
N ASP A 11 -20.14 6.95 14.22
CA ASP A 11 -19.36 7.41 13.06
C ASP A 11 -20.08 7.13 11.73
N TYR A 12 -20.83 6.03 11.63
CA TYR A 12 -21.60 5.70 10.42
C TYR A 12 -22.80 6.62 10.20
N ALA A 13 -23.27 7.31 11.23
CA ALA A 13 -24.36 8.26 11.14
C ALA A 13 -23.88 9.66 10.72
N VAL A 14 -22.58 9.98 10.81
CA VAL A 14 -22.05 11.33 10.57
C VAL A 14 -22.42 11.88 9.19
N ALA A 15 -22.40 11.05 8.14
CA ALA A 15 -22.77 11.48 6.79
C ALA A 15 -24.24 11.93 6.67
N ARG A 16 -25.11 11.52 7.62
CA ARG A 16 -26.52 11.95 7.71
C ARG A 16 -26.70 13.24 8.51
N HIS A 17 -25.64 13.71 9.17
CA HIS A 17 -25.65 14.83 10.10
C HIS A 17 -24.59 15.89 9.72
N PRO A 18 -24.66 16.49 8.52
CA PRO A 18 -23.70 17.50 8.07
C PRO A 18 -23.65 18.74 8.98
N GLU A 19 -24.73 19.02 9.73
CA GLU A 19 -24.82 20.09 10.72
C GLU A 19 -23.80 19.96 11.85
N LEU A 20 -23.32 18.74 12.14
CA LEU A 20 -22.33 18.49 13.18
C LEU A 20 -20.92 18.93 12.77
N LYS A 21 -20.68 19.17 11.47
CA LYS A 21 -19.38 19.62 10.92
C LYS A 21 -18.20 18.73 11.34
N ILE A 22 -18.44 17.43 11.50
CA ILE A 22 -17.41 16.43 11.80
C ILE A 22 -16.65 16.14 10.51
N GLU A 23 -15.37 16.50 10.47
CA GLU A 23 -14.52 16.32 9.28
C GLU A 23 -14.04 14.88 9.11
N ILE A 24 -13.76 14.19 10.22
CA ILE A 24 -13.36 12.79 10.25
C ILE A 24 -14.29 12.03 11.20
N ALA A 25 -15.10 11.14 10.63
CA ALA A 25 -15.92 10.20 11.38
C ALA A 25 -15.09 8.99 11.82
N ARG A 26 -14.15 9.22 12.73
CA ARG A 26 -13.35 8.17 13.38
C ARG A 26 -13.04 8.58 14.81
N GLU A 27 -13.07 7.61 15.71
CA GLU A 27 -12.58 7.77 17.07
C GLU A 27 -11.04 7.70 17.12
N PHE A 28 -10.44 8.78 17.61
CA PHE A 28 -9.02 8.88 17.97
C PHE A 28 -8.90 9.40 19.40
N ASP A 29 -7.82 9.06 20.10
CA ASP A 29 -7.50 9.61 21.43
C ASP A 29 -6.75 10.95 21.36
N HIS A 30 -6.49 11.45 20.15
CA HIS A 30 -5.85 12.72 19.85
C HIS A 30 -6.56 13.44 18.68
N PRO A 31 -6.32 14.76 18.49
CA PRO A 31 -6.72 15.43 17.26
C PRO A 31 -6.16 14.71 16.02
N PRO A 32 -6.91 14.61 14.91
CA PRO A 32 -6.43 13.95 13.72
C PRO A 32 -5.13 14.56 13.19
N THR A 33 -4.17 13.70 12.91
CA THR A 33 -2.88 14.05 12.31
C THR A 33 -3.02 14.30 10.81
N ALA A 34 -2.03 14.96 10.21
CA ALA A 34 -2.05 15.20 8.77
C ALA A 34 -2.08 13.90 7.93
N LEU A 35 -1.43 12.83 8.41
CA LEU A 35 -1.48 11.52 7.74
C LEU A 35 -2.88 10.87 7.86
N GLU A 36 -3.57 11.04 8.98
CA GLU A 36 -4.93 10.55 9.16
C GLU A 36 -5.94 11.29 8.26
N HIS A 37 -5.77 12.61 8.07
CA HIS A 37 -6.55 13.34 7.08
C HIS A 37 -6.34 12.80 5.66
N VAL A 38 -5.08 12.55 5.27
CA VAL A 38 -4.78 11.97 3.95
C VAL A 38 -5.38 10.57 3.82
N ALA A 39 -5.25 9.73 4.86
CA ALA A 39 -5.79 8.38 4.85
C ALA A 39 -7.31 8.36 4.77
N TYR A 40 -7.99 9.21 5.54
CA TYR A 40 -9.44 9.34 5.50
C TYR A 40 -9.92 9.82 4.12
N ALA A 41 -9.22 10.77 3.50
CA ALA A 41 -9.53 11.21 2.14
C ALA A 41 -9.39 10.06 1.12
N VAL A 42 -8.40 9.18 1.26
CA VAL A 42 -8.28 7.99 0.40
C VAL A 42 -9.47 7.05 0.59
N GLU A 43 -9.87 6.78 1.84
CA GLU A 43 -11.00 5.89 2.14
C GLU A 43 -12.33 6.44 1.59
N GLN A 44 -12.56 7.75 1.69
CA GLN A 44 -13.77 8.38 1.17
C GLN A 44 -13.86 8.37 -0.37
N ASN A 45 -12.73 8.26 -1.08
CA ASN A 45 -12.68 8.29 -2.54
C ASN A 45 -12.72 6.92 -3.22
N ASP A 46 -12.53 5.83 -2.47
CA ASP A 46 -12.60 4.45 -2.98
C ASP A 46 -13.41 3.60 -1.99
N HIS A 47 -14.61 3.15 -2.36
CA HIS A 47 -15.46 2.34 -1.48
C HIS A 47 -15.24 0.82 -1.63
N ARG A 48 -14.23 0.39 -2.41
CA ARG A 48 -13.89 -1.03 -2.57
C ARG A 48 -13.06 -1.49 -1.38
N GLY A 49 -13.67 -2.31 -0.52
CA GLY A 49 -13.10 -2.70 0.76
C GLY A 49 -12.90 -1.52 1.72
N THR A 50 -12.32 -1.81 2.87
CA THR A 50 -12.06 -0.85 3.94
C THR A 50 -10.58 -0.48 3.96
N PHE A 51 -10.27 0.80 4.19
CA PHE A 51 -8.95 1.27 4.58
C PHE A 51 -9.05 2.10 5.85
N TYR A 52 -8.58 1.54 6.97
CA TYR A 52 -8.41 2.25 8.22
C TYR A 52 -6.94 2.58 8.47
N PHE A 53 -6.68 3.76 9.03
CA PHE A 53 -5.35 4.22 9.44
C PHE A 53 -5.52 5.07 10.71
N ALA A 54 -4.71 4.77 11.71
CA ALA A 54 -4.48 5.60 12.89
C ALA A 54 -2.97 5.66 13.15
N GLN A 55 -2.43 6.85 13.39
CA GLN A 55 -1.05 7.00 13.82
C GLN A 55 -0.96 6.68 15.31
N LEU A 56 0.03 5.88 15.69
CA LEU A 56 0.25 5.48 17.08
C LEU A 56 1.56 6.12 17.56
N ALA A 57 2.61 5.33 17.79
CA ALA A 57 3.88 5.84 18.30
C ALA A 57 4.70 6.52 17.19
N THR A 58 5.10 7.77 17.43
CA THR A 58 6.05 8.49 16.57
C THR A 58 7.50 8.35 17.04
N VAL A 59 7.72 7.84 18.26
CA VAL A 59 9.04 7.61 18.86
C VAL A 59 9.02 6.26 19.58
N ALA A 60 10.00 5.40 19.28
CA ALA A 60 10.19 4.15 20.01
C ALA A 60 10.84 4.41 21.40
N PRO A 61 10.32 3.81 22.49
CA PRO A 61 11.01 3.78 23.78
C PRO A 61 12.41 3.15 23.68
N LYS A 62 13.29 3.40 24.66
CA LYS A 62 14.69 2.92 24.62
C LYS A 62 14.79 1.38 24.62
N GLU A 63 13.81 0.73 25.20
CA GLU A 63 13.70 -0.71 25.42
C GLU A 63 13.12 -1.42 24.19
N SER A 64 12.62 -0.65 23.21
CA SER A 64 12.06 -1.14 21.96
C SER A 64 13.16 -1.43 20.93
N LYS A 65 12.92 -2.43 20.10
CA LYS A 65 13.75 -2.74 18.92
C LYS A 65 13.53 -1.77 17.76
N GLY A 66 12.60 -0.82 17.88
CA GLY A 66 12.33 0.24 16.91
C GLY A 66 10.87 0.35 16.52
N LEU A 67 10.57 1.31 15.63
CA LEU A 67 9.23 1.53 15.09
C LEU A 67 8.95 0.58 13.92
N ALA A 68 7.93 -0.26 14.03
CA ALA A 68 7.45 -1.09 12.93
C ALA A 68 6.23 -0.42 12.28
N GLY A 69 6.28 -0.21 10.95
CA GLY A 69 5.11 0.16 10.18
C GLY A 69 4.18 -1.04 10.06
N PHE A 70 2.98 -0.98 10.60
CA PHE A 70 2.09 -2.13 10.70
C PHE A 70 0.97 -2.07 9.64
N HIS A 71 0.73 -3.18 8.94
CA HIS A 71 -0.32 -3.29 7.92
C HIS A 71 -1.18 -4.54 8.17
N GLY A 72 -2.34 -4.34 8.77
CA GLY A 72 -3.38 -5.34 8.96
C GLY A 72 -4.17 -5.66 7.70
N ALA A 73 -4.61 -6.92 7.59
CA ALA A 73 -5.54 -7.37 6.56
C ALA A 73 -6.69 -8.19 7.19
N GLY A 74 -7.55 -7.49 7.93
CA GLY A 74 -8.72 -8.00 8.65
C GLY A 74 -8.59 -7.81 10.17
N GLY A 75 -9.45 -6.96 10.73
CA GLY A 75 -9.47 -6.53 12.15
C GLY A 75 -9.00 -7.57 13.18
N GLY A 76 -9.78 -8.61 13.48
CA GLY A 76 -9.42 -9.57 14.54
C GLY A 76 -8.07 -10.28 14.33
N GLY A 77 -7.73 -10.61 13.09
CA GLY A 77 -6.46 -11.22 12.73
C GLY A 77 -5.26 -10.28 12.79
N SER A 78 -5.49 -9.02 12.42
CA SER A 78 -4.50 -7.96 12.52
C SER A 78 -4.15 -7.70 13.99
N MET A 79 -5.12 -7.70 14.91
CA MET A 79 -4.86 -7.53 16.35
C MET A 79 -3.96 -8.63 16.91
N MET A 80 -4.18 -9.90 16.54
CA MET A 80 -3.27 -10.99 16.94
C MET A 80 -1.84 -10.80 16.40
N SER A 81 -1.71 -10.22 15.22
CA SER A 81 -0.41 -9.95 14.59
C SER A 81 0.28 -8.74 15.21
N MET A 82 -0.49 -7.76 15.67
CA MET A 82 -0.05 -6.62 16.47
C MET A 82 0.51 -7.10 17.82
N ASP A 83 -0.17 -8.02 18.50
CA ASP A 83 0.36 -8.64 19.72
C ASP A 83 1.66 -9.41 19.44
N ALA A 84 1.74 -10.14 18.33
CA ALA A 84 2.95 -10.88 17.96
C ALA A 84 4.17 -9.97 17.74
N ILE A 85 4.01 -8.84 17.05
CA ILE A 85 5.11 -7.91 16.78
C ILE A 85 5.52 -7.12 18.03
N VAL A 86 4.56 -6.78 18.90
CA VAL A 86 4.83 -6.16 20.21
C VAL A 86 5.57 -7.14 21.12
N ASN A 87 5.14 -8.40 21.18
CA ASN A 87 5.82 -9.45 21.94
C ASN A 87 7.23 -9.76 21.40
N ALA A 88 7.47 -9.52 20.10
CA ALA A 88 8.81 -9.58 19.51
C ALA A 88 9.70 -8.39 19.91
N GLY A 89 9.17 -7.40 20.62
CA GLY A 89 9.89 -6.26 21.20
C GLY A 89 9.86 -4.98 20.37
N PHE A 90 8.96 -4.86 19.40
CA PHE A 90 8.82 -3.66 18.57
C PHE A 90 7.71 -2.74 19.08
N THR A 91 7.83 -1.47 18.74
CA THR A 91 6.76 -0.48 18.93
C THR A 91 6.08 -0.25 17.60
N ILE A 92 4.75 -0.26 17.58
CA ILE A 92 3.99 -0.07 16.34
C ILE A 92 3.81 1.42 16.07
N ALA A 93 4.17 1.85 14.86
CA ALA A 93 4.08 3.25 14.46
C ALA A 93 2.65 3.71 14.14
N ASN A 94 1.82 2.78 13.67
CA ASN A 94 0.46 3.03 13.20
C ASN A 94 -0.38 1.76 13.32
N PHE A 95 -1.69 1.89 13.43
CA PHE A 95 -2.60 0.80 13.09
C PHE A 95 -3.15 1.05 11.69
N THR A 96 -3.09 0.05 10.82
CA THR A 96 -3.68 0.11 9.48
C THR A 96 -4.40 -1.18 9.21
N ASP A 97 -5.59 -1.09 8.62
CA ASP A 97 -6.34 -2.27 8.17
C ASP A 97 -6.79 -2.06 6.73
N THR A 98 -6.43 -2.99 5.84
CA THR A 98 -7.01 -3.09 4.50
C THR A 98 -7.75 -4.41 4.35
N SER A 99 -9.07 -4.35 4.41
CA SER A 99 -9.94 -5.54 4.51
C SER A 99 -11.19 -5.40 3.65
N GLY A 100 -12.03 -6.45 3.58
CA GLY A 100 -13.25 -6.40 2.78
C GLY A 100 -13.02 -6.38 1.27
N ASN A 101 -11.98 -7.07 0.78
CA ASN A 101 -11.58 -7.11 -0.64
C ASN A 101 -11.18 -5.73 -1.21
N PRO A 102 -10.14 -5.08 -0.64
CA PRO A 102 -9.67 -3.78 -1.12
C PRO A 102 -9.07 -3.87 -2.52
N SER A 103 -9.14 -2.78 -3.28
CA SER A 103 -8.43 -2.66 -4.56
C SER A 103 -6.90 -2.68 -4.36
N ALA A 104 -6.14 -3.10 -5.37
CA ALA A 104 -4.68 -3.06 -5.30
C ALA A 104 -4.17 -1.61 -5.12
N SER A 105 -4.88 -0.63 -5.72
CA SER A 105 -4.55 0.78 -5.56
C SER A 105 -4.80 1.28 -4.13
N LYS A 106 -5.84 0.80 -3.44
CA LYS A 106 -6.10 1.12 -2.03
C LYS A 106 -4.99 0.57 -1.13
N VAL A 107 -4.58 -0.68 -1.33
CA VAL A 107 -3.44 -1.28 -0.61
C VAL A 107 -2.14 -0.53 -0.87
N TYR A 108 -1.89 -0.14 -2.13
CA TYR A 108 -0.77 0.73 -2.50
C TYR A 108 -0.78 2.05 -1.73
N ARG A 109 -1.93 2.74 -1.67
CA ARG A 109 -2.05 4.03 -0.95
C ARG A 109 -1.84 3.85 0.54
N ALA A 110 -2.39 2.81 1.14
CA ALA A 110 -2.15 2.46 2.54
C ALA A 110 -0.65 2.26 2.81
N ALA A 111 0.04 1.50 1.97
CA ALA A 111 1.48 1.29 2.09
C ALA A 111 2.30 2.60 1.96
N ARG A 112 1.94 3.46 1.00
CA ARG A 112 2.56 4.79 0.81
C ARG A 112 2.35 5.70 2.03
N ILE A 113 1.19 5.65 2.68
CA ILE A 113 0.88 6.45 3.88
C ILE A 113 1.66 5.91 5.09
N ILE A 114 1.72 4.59 5.29
CA ILE A 114 2.54 3.98 6.34
C ILE A 114 4.01 4.40 6.20
N LEU A 115 4.54 4.30 4.98
CA LEU A 115 5.92 4.66 4.64
C LEU A 115 6.16 6.18 4.53
N ALA A 116 5.16 7.02 4.78
CA ALA A 116 5.40 8.45 4.97
C ALA A 116 5.85 8.78 6.40
N GLN A 117 5.79 7.81 7.32
CA GLN A 117 6.27 7.95 8.68
C GLN A 117 7.79 7.74 8.73
N PRO A 118 8.57 8.61 9.40
CA PRO A 118 10.01 8.44 9.52
C PRO A 118 10.40 7.38 10.56
N ASP A 119 11.69 7.02 10.55
CA ASP A 119 12.34 6.20 11.58
C ASP A 119 11.83 4.76 11.74
N LEU A 120 11.04 4.28 10.77
CA LEU A 120 10.63 2.87 10.71
C LEU A 120 11.86 1.97 10.53
N VAL A 121 11.94 0.90 11.29
CA VAL A 121 13.01 -0.12 11.16
C VAL A 121 12.61 -1.26 10.23
N GLY A 122 11.34 -1.34 9.87
CA GLY A 122 10.81 -2.33 8.95
C GLY A 122 9.31 -2.19 8.73
N TYR A 123 8.80 -2.91 7.74
CA TYR A 123 7.39 -2.97 7.39
C TYR A 123 6.83 -4.36 7.71
N PHE A 124 5.83 -4.43 8.58
CA PHE A 124 5.22 -5.69 9.01
C PHE A 124 3.76 -5.73 8.61
N GLY A 125 3.41 -6.67 7.74
CA GLY A 125 2.04 -6.88 7.26
C GLY A 125 1.51 -8.24 7.67
N SER A 126 0.31 -8.32 8.26
CA SER A 126 -0.32 -9.60 8.56
C SER A 126 -1.82 -9.47 8.78
N GLY A 127 -2.58 -10.39 8.19
CA GLY A 127 -4.03 -10.54 8.38
C GLY A 127 -4.43 -11.72 9.25
N SER A 128 -5.71 -12.08 9.20
CA SER A 128 -6.27 -13.28 9.87
C SER A 128 -5.63 -14.59 9.40
N GLY A 129 -5.10 -14.62 8.19
CA GLY A 129 -4.66 -15.85 7.54
C GLY A 129 -5.80 -16.60 6.86
N VAL A 130 -7.05 -16.15 6.97
CA VAL A 130 -8.17 -16.75 6.25
C VAL A 130 -9.00 -15.63 5.67
N ALA A 131 -8.90 -15.45 4.36
CA ALA A 131 -9.64 -14.44 3.63
C ALA A 131 -10.12 -15.01 2.28
N SER A 132 -11.38 -14.72 1.95
CA SER A 132 -11.96 -15.02 0.64
C SER A 132 -11.50 -14.06 -0.46
N GLN A 133 -10.82 -12.98 -0.09
CA GLN A 133 -10.25 -12.02 -1.03
C GLN A 133 -8.99 -12.58 -1.71
N GLU A 134 -8.80 -12.22 -2.97
CA GLU A 134 -7.64 -12.60 -3.78
C GLU A 134 -6.39 -11.88 -3.26
N GLN A 135 -5.50 -12.61 -2.58
CA GLN A 135 -4.35 -12.01 -1.91
C GLN A 135 -3.33 -11.39 -2.89
N PHE A 136 -3.30 -11.86 -4.14
CA PHE A 136 -2.39 -11.31 -5.14
C PHE A 136 -2.65 -9.82 -5.41
N TRP A 137 -3.88 -9.30 -5.23
CA TRP A 137 -4.15 -7.87 -5.37
C TRP A 137 -3.44 -7.04 -4.31
N SER A 138 -3.47 -7.51 -3.05
CA SER A 138 -2.71 -6.88 -1.98
C SER A 138 -1.20 -6.95 -2.24
N ALA A 139 -0.70 -8.09 -2.73
CA ALA A 139 0.69 -8.23 -3.12
C ALA A 139 1.11 -7.25 -4.23
N TYR A 140 0.27 -7.06 -5.26
CA TYR A 140 0.54 -6.07 -6.31
C TYR A 140 0.58 -4.64 -5.77
N GLY A 141 -0.37 -4.27 -4.90
CA GLY A 141 -0.38 -2.94 -4.26
C GLY A 141 0.88 -2.69 -3.43
N LEU A 142 1.28 -3.66 -2.61
CA LEU A 142 2.51 -3.62 -1.81
C LEU A 142 3.76 -3.57 -2.69
N ALA A 143 3.88 -4.47 -3.67
CA ALA A 143 5.03 -4.56 -4.57
C ALA A 143 5.23 -3.25 -5.33
N LYS A 144 4.15 -2.63 -5.81
CA LYS A 144 4.20 -1.31 -6.45
C LYS A 144 4.72 -0.24 -5.51
N ALA A 145 4.18 -0.15 -4.28
CA ALA A 145 4.59 0.85 -3.30
C ALA A 145 6.06 0.68 -2.88
N PHE A 146 6.48 -0.56 -2.61
CA PHE A 146 7.85 -0.88 -2.24
C PHE A 146 8.83 -0.60 -3.37
N TRP A 147 8.44 -0.90 -4.61
CA TRP A 147 9.23 -0.52 -5.77
C TRP A 147 9.34 0.99 -5.89
N GLU A 148 8.24 1.73 -5.87
CA GLU A 148 8.28 3.17 -6.08
C GLU A 148 9.06 3.93 -5.01
N LEU A 149 9.01 3.45 -3.78
CA LEU A 149 9.77 4.04 -2.69
C LEU A 149 11.19 3.46 -2.57
N ASP A 150 11.62 2.59 -3.50
CA ASP A 150 12.93 1.94 -3.42
C ASP A 150 13.22 1.38 -2.02
N LEU A 151 12.24 0.63 -1.48
CA LEU A 151 12.21 0.25 -0.07
C LEU A 151 13.54 -0.38 0.36
N ASP A 152 14.12 0.18 1.42
CA ASP A 152 15.48 -0.09 1.82
C ASP A 152 15.62 -0.54 3.29
N ILE A 153 14.47 -0.83 3.92
CA ILE A 153 14.26 -1.50 5.21
C ILE A 153 13.51 -2.83 4.99
N PRO A 154 13.69 -3.85 5.85
CA PRO A 154 13.07 -5.16 5.65
C PRO A 154 11.54 -5.12 5.71
N ALA A 155 10.90 -5.98 4.93
CA ALA A 155 9.45 -6.18 4.98
C ALA A 155 9.07 -7.65 5.15
N VAL A 156 8.17 -7.93 6.08
CA VAL A 156 7.60 -9.26 6.31
C VAL A 156 6.11 -9.18 6.16
N ILE A 157 5.55 -9.87 5.17
CA ILE A 157 4.14 -9.81 4.82
C ILE A 157 3.52 -11.20 4.86
N ARG A 158 2.50 -11.41 5.68
CA ARG A 158 1.68 -12.61 5.69
C ARG A 158 0.33 -12.33 5.05
N LEU A 159 0.12 -12.90 3.86
CA LEU A 159 -1.11 -12.79 3.08
C LEU A 159 -1.77 -14.16 2.99
N GLY A 160 -2.58 -14.53 3.99
CA GLY A 160 -3.28 -15.81 3.99
C GLY A 160 -4.70 -15.70 3.42
N GLY A 161 -5.05 -16.61 2.50
CA GLY A 161 -6.35 -16.59 1.84
C GLY A 161 -6.31 -17.21 0.44
N ASN A 162 -7.25 -16.81 -0.42
CA ASN A 162 -7.24 -17.19 -1.83
C ASN A 162 -5.94 -16.73 -2.49
N THR A 163 -5.39 -17.57 -3.37
CA THR A 163 -4.21 -17.28 -4.20
C THR A 163 -2.98 -16.78 -3.43
N GLU A 164 -2.83 -17.16 -2.16
CA GLU A 164 -1.69 -16.80 -1.31
C GLU A 164 -0.33 -17.18 -1.93
N ASP A 165 -0.24 -18.31 -2.64
CA ASP A 165 1.00 -18.72 -3.33
C ASP A 165 1.46 -17.70 -4.36
N ARG A 166 0.52 -17.19 -5.17
CA ARG A 166 0.80 -16.14 -6.15
C ARG A 166 1.19 -14.84 -5.47
N ALA A 167 0.53 -14.50 -4.37
CA ALA A 167 0.83 -13.31 -3.59
C ALA A 167 2.27 -13.33 -3.04
N VAL A 168 2.70 -14.48 -2.50
CA VAL A 168 4.07 -14.69 -2.02
C VAL A 168 5.08 -14.61 -3.17
N ASP A 169 4.79 -15.24 -4.33
CA ASP A 169 5.66 -15.17 -5.50
C ASP A 169 5.91 -13.73 -5.97
N ILE A 170 4.86 -12.90 -6.06
CA ILE A 170 4.96 -11.48 -6.44
C ILE A 170 5.92 -10.73 -5.50
N LEU A 171 5.77 -10.91 -4.19
CA LEU A 171 6.62 -10.24 -3.19
C LEU A 171 8.07 -10.71 -3.27
N VAL A 172 8.31 -12.03 -3.44
CA VAL A 172 9.65 -12.61 -3.55
C VAL A 172 10.35 -12.16 -4.83
N ARG A 173 9.64 -12.12 -5.97
CA ARG A 173 10.17 -11.58 -7.23
C ARG A 173 10.51 -10.10 -7.09
N MET A 174 9.63 -9.32 -6.45
CA MET A 174 9.86 -7.89 -6.20
C MET A 174 11.07 -7.64 -5.28
N SER A 175 11.28 -8.49 -4.26
CA SER A 175 12.44 -8.39 -3.37
C SER A 175 13.78 -8.38 -4.12
N LYS A 176 13.87 -9.06 -5.28
CA LYS A 176 15.11 -9.13 -6.08
C LYS A 176 15.47 -7.79 -6.74
N LEU A 177 14.50 -6.89 -6.89
CA LEU A 177 14.66 -5.58 -7.51
C LEU A 177 14.93 -4.47 -6.48
N LEU A 178 15.06 -4.81 -5.20
CA LEU A 178 15.14 -3.85 -4.09
C LEU A 178 16.36 -4.09 -3.21
N GLY A 179 16.80 -3.03 -2.54
CA GLY A 179 17.95 -3.06 -1.64
C GLY A 179 17.67 -3.72 -0.28
N ALA A 180 16.41 -4.06 0.00
CA ALA A 180 16.00 -4.72 1.23
C ALA A 180 15.29 -6.05 0.98
N ARG A 181 15.34 -6.90 2.02
CA ARG A 181 14.71 -8.21 2.01
C ARG A 181 13.20 -8.07 2.25
N ILE A 182 12.42 -8.62 1.31
CA ILE A 182 10.96 -8.71 1.41
C ILE A 182 10.60 -10.19 1.43
N GLU A 183 9.95 -10.65 2.49
CA GLU A 183 9.53 -12.05 2.66
C GLU A 183 8.01 -12.14 2.75
N GLY A 184 7.44 -13.00 1.91
CA GLY A 184 6.01 -13.32 1.87
C GLY A 184 5.71 -14.63 2.59
N TYR A 185 4.62 -14.66 3.36
CA TYR A 185 4.16 -15.81 4.15
C TYR A 185 2.68 -16.10 3.90
N ARG A 186 2.29 -17.34 4.21
CA ARG A 186 0.96 -17.91 3.95
C ARG A 186 0.16 -18.04 5.24
N LYS A 187 -1.09 -18.51 5.12
CA LYS A 187 -1.96 -18.77 6.26
C LYS A 187 -1.39 -19.72 7.31
N THR A 188 -0.61 -20.71 6.88
CA THR A 188 -0.04 -21.75 7.76
C THR A 188 1.12 -21.23 8.61
N ASP A 189 1.71 -20.09 8.24
CA ASP A 189 2.77 -19.47 9.00
C ASP A 189 2.17 -18.70 10.18
N ALA A 190 2.59 -19.03 11.40
CA ALA A 190 2.04 -18.41 12.60
C ALA A 190 2.50 -16.95 12.74
N PRO A 191 1.65 -16.02 13.22
CA PRO A 191 2.03 -14.63 13.48
C PRO A 191 3.29 -14.46 14.34
N ALA A 192 3.48 -15.30 15.36
CA ALA A 192 4.68 -15.27 16.20
C ALA A 192 5.95 -15.65 15.41
N THR A 193 5.87 -16.65 14.53
CA THR A 193 6.99 -17.09 13.69
C THR A 193 7.45 -15.98 12.75
N ILE A 194 6.50 -15.33 12.07
CA ILE A 194 6.82 -14.23 11.15
C ILE A 194 7.32 -12.98 11.90
N ALA A 195 6.83 -12.71 13.12
CA ALA A 195 7.30 -11.60 13.94
C ALA A 195 8.73 -11.81 14.43
N ASN A 196 9.09 -13.04 14.80
CA ASN A 196 10.47 -13.40 15.12
C ASN A 196 11.37 -13.25 13.89
N ARG A 197 10.90 -13.70 12.73
CA ARG A 197 11.65 -13.55 11.48
C ARG A 197 11.84 -12.09 11.08
N PHE A 198 10.82 -11.25 11.28
CA PHE A 198 10.96 -9.80 11.14
C PHE A 198 12.06 -9.25 12.06
N ALA A 199 12.13 -9.73 13.31
CA ALA A 199 13.17 -9.31 14.25
C ALA A 199 14.59 -9.66 13.78
N GLU A 200 14.77 -10.85 13.19
CA GLU A 200 16.04 -11.27 12.59
C GLU A 200 16.46 -10.36 11.44
N LEU A 201 15.55 -10.10 10.50
CA LEU A 201 15.83 -9.23 9.35
C LEU A 201 16.15 -7.79 9.77
N VAL A 202 15.46 -7.26 10.79
CA VAL A 202 15.77 -5.94 11.33
C VAL A 202 17.16 -5.93 11.97
N ALA A 203 17.55 -6.97 12.72
CA ALA A 203 18.89 -7.07 13.29
C ALA A 203 19.99 -7.14 12.21
N GLU A 204 19.75 -7.87 11.12
CA GLU A 204 20.63 -7.96 9.96
C GLU A 204 20.79 -6.62 9.22
N SER A 205 19.75 -5.77 9.24
CA SER A 205 19.75 -4.45 8.58
C SER A 205 20.63 -3.39 9.27
N LYS A 206 21.35 -3.73 10.34
CA LYS A 206 22.29 -2.86 11.08
C LYS A 206 21.65 -1.56 11.59
N ALA A 207 20.43 -1.64 12.12
CA ALA A 207 19.68 -0.50 12.66
C ALA A 207 19.43 0.63 11.65
N LYS A 208 19.30 0.28 10.36
CA LYS A 208 18.87 1.22 9.34
C LYS A 208 17.45 1.72 9.65
N LYS A 209 17.26 3.02 9.50
CA LYS A 209 15.99 3.70 9.72
C LYS A 209 15.49 4.30 8.42
N TRP A 210 14.22 4.04 8.15
CA TRP A 210 13.53 4.55 6.99
C TRP A 210 13.46 6.08 7.02
N LYS A 211 13.73 6.68 5.85
CA LYS A 211 13.60 8.12 5.64
C LYS A 211 12.62 8.33 4.49
N PRO A 212 11.42 8.87 4.76
CA PRO A 212 10.46 9.18 3.72
C PRO A 212 11.09 10.08 2.66
N HIS A 213 10.87 9.73 1.40
CA HIS A 213 11.36 10.49 0.27
C HIS A 213 10.37 10.41 -0.88
N ALA A 214 10.57 11.27 -1.88
CA ALA A 214 9.74 11.27 -3.09
C ALA A 214 9.83 9.90 -3.80
N PRO A 215 8.71 9.41 -4.37
CA PRO A 215 8.71 8.16 -5.14
C PRO A 215 9.55 8.32 -6.41
N ARG A 216 10.22 7.24 -6.82
CA ARG A 216 10.96 7.22 -8.08
C ARG A 216 10.00 7.24 -9.26
N THR A 217 10.37 8.00 -10.28
CA THR A 217 9.68 8.04 -11.57
C THR A 217 10.60 7.48 -12.66
N PRO A 218 10.12 6.54 -13.50
CA PRO A 218 10.93 6.01 -14.60
C PRO A 218 11.41 7.09 -15.54
N LYS A 219 12.63 6.93 -16.10
CA LYS A 219 13.20 7.93 -17.01
C LYS A 219 12.42 8.05 -18.32
N PHE A 220 11.79 6.96 -18.77
CA PHE A 220 11.10 6.92 -20.05
C PHE A 220 9.88 7.85 -20.11
N ILE A 221 9.28 8.25 -18.97
CA ILE A 221 8.12 9.17 -18.98
C ILE A 221 8.45 10.54 -19.58
N LYS A 222 9.73 10.89 -19.66
CA LYS A 222 10.23 12.13 -20.28
C LYS A 222 10.58 11.96 -21.77
N SER A 223 10.45 10.74 -22.31
CA SER A 223 10.73 10.42 -23.70
C SER A 223 9.57 10.84 -24.60
N ASN A 224 9.88 11.24 -25.84
CA ASN A 224 8.87 11.52 -26.87
C ASN A 224 8.06 10.27 -27.27
N ALA A 225 8.56 9.07 -26.96
CA ALA A 225 7.87 7.81 -27.21
C ALA A 225 6.87 7.41 -26.10
N ALA A 226 6.82 8.17 -24.99
CA ALA A 226 5.90 7.88 -23.90
C ALA A 226 4.51 8.44 -24.19
N THR A 227 3.54 7.53 -24.29
CA THR A 227 2.12 7.87 -24.40
C THR A 227 1.48 7.92 -23.02
N LYS A 228 0.69 8.96 -22.75
CA LYS A 228 0.01 9.18 -21.47
C LYS A 228 -1.50 8.92 -21.60
N PHE A 229 -2.07 8.19 -20.66
CA PHE A 229 -3.51 7.95 -20.53
C PHE A 229 -3.98 8.33 -19.12
N GLU A 230 -5.07 9.09 -19.01
CA GLU A 230 -5.63 9.52 -17.71
C GLU A 230 -6.45 8.38 -17.07
N VAL A 231 -6.36 8.26 -15.74
CA VAL A 231 -7.22 7.38 -14.93
C VAL A 231 -7.78 8.16 -13.74
N LYS A 232 -8.82 7.65 -13.07
CA LYS A 232 -9.60 8.42 -12.07
C LYS A 232 -8.76 9.11 -10.99
N ASN A 233 -7.65 8.50 -10.58
CA ASN A 233 -6.76 8.99 -9.53
C ASN A 233 -5.28 8.89 -9.93
N GLY A 234 -4.95 9.23 -11.16
CA GLY A 234 -3.59 9.16 -11.66
C GLY A 234 -3.49 9.09 -13.18
N ARG A 235 -2.39 8.50 -13.67
CA ARG A 235 -2.09 8.41 -15.11
C ARG A 235 -1.22 7.21 -15.42
N VAL A 236 -1.47 6.59 -16.57
CA VAL A 236 -0.65 5.52 -17.12
C VAL A 236 0.28 6.09 -18.18
N TRP A 237 1.55 5.70 -18.12
CA TRP A 237 2.57 6.00 -19.11
C TRP A 237 3.00 4.69 -19.78
N ILE A 238 3.00 4.67 -21.11
CA ILE A 238 3.42 3.52 -21.92
C ILE A 238 4.47 3.99 -22.91
N ASP A 239 5.66 3.37 -22.88
CA ASP A 239 6.71 3.60 -23.87
C ASP A 239 6.37 2.83 -25.16
N SER A 240 5.86 3.54 -26.17
CA SER A 240 5.50 2.95 -27.45
C SER A 240 6.69 2.32 -28.16
N ALA A 241 7.93 2.77 -27.90
CA ALA A 241 9.13 2.16 -28.48
C ALA A 241 9.43 0.77 -27.89
N LYS A 242 8.93 0.49 -26.67
CA LYS A 242 9.07 -0.81 -25.98
C LYS A 242 7.79 -1.62 -26.01
N TRP A 243 6.75 -1.17 -26.70
CA TRP A 243 5.44 -1.83 -26.71
C TRP A 243 5.54 -3.32 -27.09
N SER A 244 6.31 -3.66 -28.13
CA SER A 244 6.53 -5.06 -28.54
C SER A 244 7.10 -5.96 -27.44
N GLN A 245 7.82 -5.40 -26.48
CA GLN A 245 8.42 -6.13 -25.35
C GLN A 245 7.42 -6.28 -24.19
N ILE A 246 6.66 -5.22 -23.87
CA ILE A 246 5.71 -5.22 -22.74
C ILE A 246 4.32 -5.76 -23.11
N ARG A 247 3.97 -5.81 -24.39
CA ARG A 247 2.63 -6.14 -24.89
C ARG A 247 2.09 -7.43 -24.27
N ALA A 248 2.89 -8.50 -24.26
CA ALA A 248 2.44 -9.79 -23.74
C ALA A 248 2.06 -9.72 -22.25
N ALA A 249 2.85 -8.99 -21.44
CA ALA A 249 2.55 -8.77 -20.03
C ALA A 249 1.30 -7.90 -19.86
N VAL A 250 1.20 -6.80 -20.61
CA VAL A 250 0.05 -5.89 -20.54
C VAL A 250 -1.24 -6.59 -20.98
N GLU A 251 -1.26 -7.32 -22.10
CA GLU A 251 -2.46 -8.04 -22.57
C GLU A 251 -2.89 -9.12 -21.56
N THR A 252 -1.94 -9.82 -20.93
CA THR A 252 -2.23 -10.87 -19.92
C THR A 252 -2.83 -10.29 -18.64
N HIS A 253 -2.33 -9.15 -18.17
CA HIS A 253 -2.65 -8.63 -16.84
C HIS A 253 -3.65 -7.47 -16.84
N SER A 254 -3.86 -6.80 -17.97
CA SER A 254 -4.78 -5.65 -18.06
C SER A 254 -6.25 -6.06 -18.10
N GLY A 255 -6.58 -7.34 -18.25
CA GLY A 255 -7.97 -7.78 -18.40
C GLY A 255 -8.67 -7.18 -19.63
N GLY A 256 -7.89 -6.91 -20.68
CA GLY A 256 -8.38 -6.29 -21.93
C GLY A 256 -8.48 -4.75 -21.88
N LEU A 257 -8.04 -4.10 -20.79
CA LEU A 257 -8.07 -2.64 -20.68
C LEU A 257 -7.19 -1.92 -21.70
N ILE A 258 -6.12 -2.56 -22.14
CA ILE A 258 -5.20 -2.03 -23.13
C ILE A 258 -5.03 -3.10 -24.20
N VAL A 259 -5.29 -2.72 -25.44
CA VAL A 259 -5.21 -3.60 -26.60
C VAL A 259 -4.23 -3.05 -27.63
N ASP A 260 -3.64 -3.93 -28.41
CA ASP A 260 -2.86 -3.53 -29.58
C ASP A 260 -3.79 -3.07 -30.72
N ARG A 261 -3.56 -1.86 -31.23
CA ARG A 261 -4.16 -1.35 -32.47
C ARG A 261 -3.04 -0.91 -33.39
N GLU A 262 -2.85 -1.67 -34.48
CA GLU A 262 -1.84 -1.38 -35.51
C GLU A 262 -0.41 -1.24 -34.92
N GLY A 263 -0.06 -2.09 -33.95
CA GLY A 263 1.25 -2.07 -33.30
C GLY A 263 1.44 -0.97 -32.25
N SER A 264 0.37 -0.31 -31.83
CA SER A 264 0.38 0.71 -30.78
C SER A 264 -0.58 0.37 -29.64
N PRO A 265 -0.25 0.73 -28.38
CA PRO A 265 -1.15 0.53 -27.25
C PRO A 265 -2.36 1.46 -27.33
N ALA A 266 -3.55 0.92 -27.20
CA ALA A 266 -4.80 1.68 -27.17
C ALA A 266 -5.66 1.26 -25.96
N PRO A 267 -6.05 2.19 -25.07
CA PRO A 267 -6.96 1.87 -23.98
C PRO A 267 -8.38 1.62 -24.50
N LEU A 268 -9.16 0.85 -23.74
CA LEU A 268 -10.62 0.80 -23.89
C LEU A 268 -11.25 2.18 -23.59
N SER A 269 -12.50 2.36 -24.02
CA SER A 269 -13.22 3.63 -23.85
C SER A 269 -13.31 4.10 -22.39
N GLY A 270 -13.32 5.43 -22.23
CA GLY A 270 -12.75 6.14 -21.07
C GLY A 270 -13.20 5.72 -19.66
N GLU A 271 -14.47 5.46 -19.40
CA GLU A 271 -14.93 5.21 -18.03
C GLU A 271 -14.52 3.82 -17.50
N GLU A 272 -14.51 2.80 -18.36
CA GLU A 272 -14.06 1.46 -17.98
C GLU A 272 -12.56 1.41 -17.71
N PHE A 273 -11.77 2.09 -18.54
CA PHE A 273 -10.32 2.22 -18.35
C PHE A 273 -9.97 3.03 -17.10
N ALA A 274 -10.66 4.15 -16.87
CA ALA A 274 -10.34 5.05 -15.76
C ALA A 274 -10.64 4.46 -14.37
N ASN A 275 -11.56 3.50 -14.26
CA ASN A 275 -12.02 2.94 -12.98
C ASN A 275 -11.35 1.61 -12.58
N LYS A 276 -10.66 0.92 -13.50
CA LYS A 276 -10.00 -0.37 -13.24
C LYS A 276 -8.51 -0.22 -12.95
N ASP A 277 -8.21 0.28 -11.76
CA ASP A 277 -6.83 0.53 -11.32
C ASP A 277 -6.06 -0.73 -10.89
N SER A 278 -6.72 -1.78 -10.38
CA SER A 278 -6.06 -3.01 -9.91
C SER A 278 -5.29 -3.71 -11.03
N GLU A 279 -5.92 -3.89 -12.19
CA GLU A 279 -5.33 -4.51 -13.38
C GLU A 279 -4.16 -3.67 -13.92
N LEU A 280 -4.27 -2.34 -13.87
CA LEU A 280 -3.19 -1.44 -14.28
C LEU A 280 -2.00 -1.49 -13.31
N VAL A 281 -2.26 -1.62 -12.00
CA VAL A 281 -1.21 -1.88 -10.99
C VAL A 281 -0.50 -3.19 -11.29
N ALA A 282 -1.25 -4.25 -11.64
CA ALA A 282 -0.66 -5.53 -12.01
C ALA A 282 0.20 -5.43 -13.28
N CYS A 283 -0.25 -4.68 -14.30
CA CYS A 283 0.55 -4.44 -15.52
C CYS A 283 1.87 -3.76 -15.21
N ASP A 284 1.86 -2.72 -14.37
CA ASP A 284 3.08 -2.01 -13.93
C ASP A 284 4.04 -2.97 -13.23
N VAL A 285 3.55 -3.70 -12.23
CA VAL A 285 4.38 -4.65 -11.48
C VAL A 285 4.92 -5.75 -12.39
N GLU A 286 4.12 -6.38 -13.24
CA GLU A 286 4.57 -7.50 -14.07
C GLU A 286 5.54 -7.08 -15.18
N CYS A 287 5.34 -5.92 -15.81
CA CYS A 287 6.34 -5.38 -16.75
C CYS A 287 7.70 -5.18 -16.07
N ARG A 288 7.68 -4.76 -14.81
CA ARG A 288 8.88 -4.53 -14.00
C ARG A 288 9.53 -5.81 -13.54
N LEU A 289 8.73 -6.79 -13.12
CA LEU A 289 9.24 -8.12 -12.78
C LEU A 289 9.76 -8.88 -14.00
N ALA A 290 9.44 -8.43 -15.22
CA ALA A 290 10.05 -8.86 -16.48
C ALA A 290 11.29 -8.01 -16.87
N GLU A 291 11.70 -7.04 -16.04
CA GLU A 291 12.81 -6.11 -16.26
C GLU A 291 12.63 -5.18 -17.48
N ILE A 292 11.38 -4.92 -17.89
CA ILE A 292 11.07 -4.05 -19.02
C ILE A 292 10.49 -2.73 -18.51
N ASP A 293 11.31 -1.67 -18.54
CA ASP A 293 10.90 -0.32 -18.16
C ASP A 293 10.14 0.38 -19.30
N GLY A 294 8.88 -0.02 -19.52
CA GLY A 294 8.02 0.53 -20.57
C GLY A 294 6.55 0.78 -20.16
N PHE A 295 6.18 0.43 -18.93
CA PHE A 295 4.85 0.68 -18.38
C PHE A 295 4.98 1.29 -16.99
N PHE A 296 4.24 2.35 -16.71
CA PHE A 296 4.23 2.98 -15.38
C PHE A 296 2.87 3.57 -15.07
N LEU A 297 2.25 3.12 -13.99
CA LEU A 297 1.01 3.70 -13.48
C LEU A 297 1.36 4.67 -12.35
N GLU A 298 1.20 5.97 -12.54
CA GLU A 298 1.30 6.92 -11.45
C GLU A 298 -0.07 7.04 -10.76
N LEU A 299 -0.12 6.86 -9.44
CA LEU A 299 -1.34 7.01 -8.64
C LEU A 299 -1.18 8.17 -7.67
N ASP A 300 -2.10 9.12 -7.73
CA ASP A 300 -2.09 10.29 -6.86
C ASP A 300 -2.58 9.95 -5.45
N ILE A 301 -1.94 10.60 -4.48
CA ILE A 301 -2.33 10.63 -3.06
C ILE A 301 -2.29 12.10 -2.61
N PRO A 302 -3.37 12.87 -2.86
CA PRO A 302 -3.39 14.30 -2.57
C PRO A 302 -3.00 14.60 -1.12
N GLY A 303 -2.07 15.53 -0.95
CA GLY A 303 -1.56 15.95 0.36
C GLY A 303 -0.35 15.17 0.88
N LEU A 304 -0.12 13.93 0.43
CA LEU A 304 0.97 13.10 0.95
C LEU A 304 2.37 13.67 0.66
N ASP A 305 2.59 14.15 -0.57
CA ASP A 305 3.91 14.68 -1.00
C ASP A 305 4.36 15.87 -0.14
N LYS A 306 3.41 16.69 0.35
CA LYS A 306 3.68 17.81 1.24
C LYS A 306 4.19 17.37 2.62
N LEU A 307 3.84 16.16 3.06
CA LEU A 307 4.22 15.62 4.37
C LEU A 307 5.59 14.96 4.35
N ILE A 308 6.01 14.42 3.21
CA ILE A 308 7.32 13.75 3.02
C ILE A 308 8.45 14.72 2.62
N GLY A 309 8.21 16.04 2.73
CA GLY A 309 9.19 17.07 2.39
C GLY A 309 9.49 17.22 0.89
N GLY A 310 8.67 16.59 0.03
CA GLY A 310 8.82 16.64 -1.42
C GLY A 310 8.02 17.79 -2.03
N ALA A 311 8.68 18.91 -2.34
CA ALA A 311 8.16 19.80 -3.37
C ALA A 311 8.30 19.07 -4.72
N ARG A 312 7.17 18.87 -5.43
CA ARG A 312 7.19 18.47 -6.85
C ARG A 312 7.80 19.58 -7.71
#